data_AF-A0A9Q0FCF0-F1
#
_entry.id   AF-A0A9Q0FCF0-F1
#
_cell.length_a   1.000
_cell.length_b   1.000
_cell.length_c   1.000
_cell.angle_alpha   90.00
_cell.angle_beta   90.00
_cell.angle_gamma   90.00
#
_symmetry.space_group_name_H-M   'P 1'
#
loop_
_entity.id
_entity.type
_entity.pdbx_description
1 polymer ?
#
loop_
_entity_poly.entity_id
_entity_poly.type
_entity_poly.pdbx_seq_one_letter_code
_entity_poly.pdbx_strand_id
1 'polypeptide(L)'
;MDSGNSNPEALGLYMVQALNKYNILYFHMIEPRMKLIGQKFETPHSLLPMRKAFNGTFIVAGGYGREDGNKAVEENHADLVAYGRHFLANPDLPKRFELNAPINKCDRATFYTSDPVIGYTDYPFLEEINA
;
A
#
# COMPACT_ATOMS: atom_id res chain seq x y z
N MET A 1 -23.62 1.65 -1.45
CA MET A 1 -22.54 2.65 -1.38
C MET A 1 -23.07 3.89 -2.10
N ASP A 2 -23.53 4.89 -1.35
CA ASP A 2 -24.07 6.16 -1.90
C ASP A 2 -22.99 7.23 -2.11
N SER A 3 -21.71 6.86 -2.00
CA SER A 3 -20.56 7.74 -2.19
C SER A 3 -20.03 7.69 -3.62
N GLY A 4 -20.91 7.60 -4.61
CA GLY A 4 -20.54 7.69 -6.02
C GLY A 4 -20.37 9.16 -6.41
N ASN A 5 -19.16 9.71 -6.32
CA ASN A 5 -18.89 10.99 -6.97
C ASN A 5 -18.92 10.78 -8.49
N SER A 6 -19.60 11.65 -9.23
CA SER A 6 -19.66 11.58 -10.69
C SER A 6 -18.29 11.81 -11.36
N ASN A 7 -17.34 12.43 -10.64
CA ASN A 7 -15.96 12.63 -11.05
C ASN A 7 -14.99 12.53 -9.85
N PRO A 8 -14.62 11.31 -9.41
CA PRO A 8 -13.75 11.09 -8.26
C PRO A 8 -12.32 11.63 -8.47
N GLU A 9 -11.85 11.70 -9.73
CA GLU A 9 -10.54 12.26 -10.07
C GLU A 9 -10.49 13.76 -9.79
N ALA A 10 -11.49 14.52 -10.27
CA ALA A 10 -11.56 15.96 -10.04
C ALA A 10 -11.66 16.31 -8.55
N LEU A 11 -12.45 15.53 -7.79
CA LEU A 11 -12.54 15.70 -6.34
C LEU A 11 -11.19 15.43 -5.66
N GLY A 12 -10.53 14.32 -5.99
CA GLY A 12 -9.23 13.97 -5.41
C GLY A 12 -8.16 15.02 -5.71
N LEU A 13 -8.14 15.55 -6.94
CA LEU A 13 -7.21 16.60 -7.34
C LEU A 13 -7.45 17.90 -6.56
N TYR A 14 -8.72 18.31 -6.43
CA TYR A 14 -9.09 19.48 -5.62
C TYR A 14 -8.64 19.33 -4.17
N MET A 15 -8.88 18.16 -3.56
CA MET A 15 -8.48 17.89 -2.18
C MET A 15 -6.97 18.01 -1.98
N VAL A 16 -6.17 17.40 -2.87
CA VAL A 16 -4.72 17.46 -2.83
C VAL A 16 -4.22 18.90 -2.93
N GLN A 17 -4.74 19.67 -3.87
CA GLN A 17 -4.35 21.07 -4.06
C GLN A 17 -4.73 21.92 -2.85
N ALA A 18 -5.89 21.68 -2.25
CA ALA A 18 -6.33 22.37 -1.05
C ALA A 18 -5.41 22.05 0.15
N LEU A 19 -4.95 20.81 0.26
CA LEU A 19 -4.08 20.36 1.35
C LEU A 19 -2.68 21.01 1.33
N ASN A 20 -2.18 21.42 0.16
CA ASN A 20 -0.89 22.12 0.05
C ASN A 20 -0.82 23.41 0.88
N LYS A 21 -1.95 24.03 1.23
CA LYS A 21 -2.01 25.25 2.06
C LYS A 21 -1.64 25.02 3.53
N TYR A 22 -1.70 23.78 3.99
CA TYR A 22 -1.58 23.43 5.41
C TYR A 22 -0.20 22.88 5.78
N ASN A 23 0.75 22.79 4.83
CA ASN A 23 2.09 22.25 5.05
C ASN A 23 2.08 20.89 5.78
N ILE A 24 1.13 20.01 5.42
CA ILE A 24 1.08 18.66 5.99
C ILE A 24 2.31 17.85 5.57
N LEU A 25 2.81 17.00 6.47
CA LEU A 25 4.05 16.26 6.27
C LEU A 25 3.97 15.30 5.07
N TYR A 26 2.85 14.57 4.95
CA TYR A 26 2.64 13.62 3.86
C TYR A 26 1.16 13.51 3.48
N PHE A 27 0.92 13.00 2.28
CA PHE A 27 -0.40 12.55 1.86
C PHE A 27 -0.35 11.07 1.48
N HIS A 28 -1.17 10.26 2.14
CA HIS A 28 -1.20 8.80 1.98
C HIS A 28 -2.47 8.40 1.23
N MET A 29 -2.31 7.89 0.02
CA MET A 29 -3.40 7.48 -0.87
C MET A 29 -3.33 6.00 -1.20
N ILE A 30 -4.51 5.38 -1.34
CA ILE A 30 -4.64 3.96 -1.66
C ILE A 30 -5.07 3.83 -3.12
N GLU A 31 -4.26 3.13 -3.92
CA GLU A 31 -4.60 2.78 -5.30
C GLU A 31 -5.83 1.87 -5.33
N PRO A 32 -6.80 2.09 -6.24
CA PRO A 32 -7.95 1.23 -6.44
C PRO A 32 -7.59 -0.02 -7.26
N ARG A 33 -6.47 -0.69 -6.94
CA ARG A 33 -5.97 -1.88 -7.67
C ARG A 33 -6.79 -3.16 -7.42
N MET A 34 -7.84 -3.08 -6.60
CA MET A 34 -8.73 -4.21 -6.27
C MET A 34 -10.18 -3.74 -6.25
N LYS A 35 -10.91 -3.92 -7.36
CA LYS A 35 -12.40 -3.89 -7.34
C LYS A 35 -12.99 -5.17 -6.74
N LEU A 36 -12.28 -6.29 -6.87
CA LEU A 36 -12.65 -7.60 -6.33
C LEU A 36 -11.49 -8.21 -5.55
N ILE A 37 -11.83 -8.95 -4.49
CA ILE A 37 -10.86 -9.63 -3.63
C ILE A 37 -10.04 -10.63 -4.47
N GLY A 38 -8.72 -10.47 -4.50
CA GLY A 38 -7.79 -11.40 -5.14
C GLY A 38 -7.53 -11.13 -6.62
N GLN A 39 -8.26 -10.21 -7.26
CA GLN A 39 -8.03 -9.81 -8.64
C GLN A 39 -7.23 -8.50 -8.67
N LYS A 40 -6.06 -8.54 -9.32
CA LYS A 40 -5.32 -7.33 -9.68
C LYS A 40 -6.07 -6.69 -10.85
N PHE A 41 -6.64 -5.52 -10.63
CA PHE A 41 -7.02 -4.64 -11.72
C PHE A 41 -5.86 -3.67 -11.95
N GLU A 42 -5.34 -3.66 -13.17
CA GLU A 42 -4.37 -2.66 -13.57
C GLU A 42 -5.11 -1.33 -13.73
N THR A 43 -5.00 -0.48 -12.71
CA THR A 43 -5.25 0.97 -12.82
C THR A 43 -3.91 1.69 -12.72
N PRO A 44 -2.98 1.46 -13.67
CA PRO A 44 -1.65 2.02 -13.57
C PRO A 44 -1.78 3.55 -13.53
N HIS A 45 -1.09 4.16 -12.56
CA HIS A 45 -0.96 5.62 -12.42
C HIS A 45 -2.26 6.37 -12.09
N SER A 46 -3.27 5.72 -11.49
CA SER A 46 -4.52 6.41 -11.15
C SER A 46 -4.32 7.57 -10.15
N LEU A 47 -3.27 7.48 -9.33
CA LEU A 47 -2.89 8.53 -8.38
C LEU A 47 -1.86 9.52 -8.92
N LEU A 48 -1.36 9.35 -10.15
CA LEU A 48 -0.32 10.22 -10.71
C LEU A 48 -0.74 11.70 -10.81
N PRO A 49 -1.98 12.06 -11.18
CA PRO A 49 -2.43 13.45 -11.14
C PRO A 49 -2.32 14.05 -9.73
N MET A 50 -2.68 13.28 -8.71
CA MET A 50 -2.58 13.68 -7.30
C MET A 50 -1.13 13.80 -6.86
N ARG A 51 -0.27 12.84 -7.21
CA ARG A 51 1.17 12.91 -6.96
C ARG A 51 1.78 14.20 -7.52
N LYS A 52 1.46 14.54 -8.78
CA LYS A 52 1.97 15.75 -9.45
C LYS A 52 1.45 17.04 -8.82
N ALA A 53 0.28 17.01 -8.18
CA ALA A 53 -0.35 18.17 -7.59
C ALA A 53 0.03 18.40 -6.12
N PHE A 54 0.57 17.40 -5.41
CA PHE A 54 0.95 17.51 -4.01
C PHE A 54 2.42 17.95 -3.86
N ASN A 55 2.68 18.91 -2.99
CA ASN A 55 4.02 19.50 -2.83
C ASN A 55 4.90 18.73 -1.81
N GLY A 56 4.31 17.87 -1.00
CA GLY A 56 5.00 17.14 0.07
C GLY A 56 5.25 15.67 -0.25
N THR A 57 5.60 14.90 0.79
CA THR A 57 5.81 13.46 0.68
C THR A 57 4.52 12.72 0.31
N PHE A 58 4.53 11.98 -0.79
CA PHE A 58 3.39 11.24 -1.27
C PHE A 58 3.58 9.73 -1.03
N ILE A 59 2.72 9.14 -0.21
CA ILE A 59 2.76 7.72 0.13
C ILE A 59 1.66 7.00 -0.63
N VAL A 60 2.00 5.94 -1.36
CA VAL A 60 1.04 5.06 -2.03
C VAL A 60 0.88 3.74 -1.31
N ALA A 61 -0.32 3.18 -1.35
CA ALA A 61 -0.63 1.84 -0.87
C ALA A 61 -1.61 1.15 -1.82
N GLY A 62 -1.90 -0.13 -1.57
CA GLY A 62 -2.95 -0.86 -2.28
C GLY A 62 -2.42 -1.90 -3.26
N GLY A 63 -1.99 -3.06 -2.74
CA GLY A 63 -1.67 -4.23 -3.56
C GLY A 63 -0.29 -4.22 -4.23
N TYR A 64 0.59 -3.29 -3.83
CA TYR A 64 2.00 -3.31 -4.19
C TYR A 64 2.71 -4.55 -3.64
N GLY A 65 3.57 -5.12 -4.46
CA GLY A 65 4.66 -6.02 -4.07
C GLY A 65 6.01 -5.29 -4.12
N ARG A 66 7.09 -6.06 -4.19
CA ARG A 66 8.46 -5.54 -4.23
C ARG A 66 8.73 -4.82 -5.56
N GLU A 67 8.48 -5.48 -6.68
CA GLU A 67 8.86 -5.02 -8.01
C GLU A 67 8.10 -3.75 -8.42
N ASP A 68 6.78 -3.75 -8.28
CA ASP A 68 5.96 -2.58 -8.63
C ASP A 68 6.01 -1.48 -7.56
N GLY A 69 6.41 -1.81 -6.33
CA GLY A 69 6.76 -0.83 -5.30
C GLY A 69 8.04 -0.06 -5.66
N ASN A 70 9.11 -0.77 -6.01
CA ASN A 70 10.37 -0.17 -6.46
C ASN A 70 10.15 0.74 -7.67
N LYS A 71 9.42 0.25 -8.69
CA LYS A 71 9.08 1.05 -9.88
C LYS A 71 8.33 2.33 -9.53
N ALA A 72 7.40 2.29 -8.58
CA ALA A 72 6.66 3.49 -8.20
C ALA A 72 7.55 4.59 -7.63
N VAL A 73 8.61 4.22 -6.91
CA VAL A 73 9.60 5.18 -6.40
C VAL A 73 10.55 5.63 -7.51
N GLU A 74 11.11 4.68 -8.28
CA GLU A 74 12.03 4.95 -9.39
C GLU A 74 11.45 5.89 -10.45
N GLU A 75 10.15 5.74 -10.74
CA GLU A 75 9.43 6.53 -11.75
C GLU A 75 8.77 7.80 -11.16
N ASN A 76 9.06 8.14 -9.89
CA ASN A 76 8.51 9.30 -9.17
C ASN A 76 6.97 9.32 -9.09
N HIS A 77 6.35 8.14 -9.08
CA HIS A 77 4.92 7.97 -8.84
C HIS A 77 4.56 8.08 -7.35
N ALA A 78 5.53 7.87 -6.46
CA ALA A 78 5.43 8.06 -5.03
C ALA A 78 6.81 8.34 -4.42
N ASP A 79 6.84 8.93 -3.23
CA ASP A 79 8.06 9.02 -2.42
C ASP A 79 8.23 7.78 -1.53
N LEU A 80 7.13 7.18 -1.07
CA LEU A 80 7.11 6.00 -0.21
C LEU A 80 5.98 5.04 -0.61
N VAL A 81 6.17 3.75 -0.33
CA VAL A 81 5.15 2.71 -0.53
C VAL A 81 4.81 2.05 0.81
N ALA A 82 3.53 2.02 1.16
CA ALA A 82 3.02 1.38 2.37
C ALA A 82 2.43 -0.01 2.07
N TYR A 83 2.76 -0.96 2.94
CA TYR A 83 2.38 -2.37 2.80
C TYR A 83 1.55 -2.80 4.01
N GLY A 84 0.30 -3.23 3.80
CA GLY A 84 -0.57 -3.75 4.86
C GLY A 84 -0.47 -5.26 5.02
N ARG A 85 -1.19 -6.01 4.17
CA ARG A 85 -1.25 -7.49 4.21
C ARG A 85 0.11 -8.18 4.20
N HIS A 86 1.07 -7.64 3.43
CA HIS A 86 2.41 -8.20 3.41
C HIS A 86 3.11 -8.03 4.77
N PHE A 87 2.97 -6.87 5.40
CA PHE A 87 3.60 -6.61 6.70
C PHE A 87 2.94 -7.40 7.83
N LEU A 88 1.61 -7.61 7.78
CA LEU A 88 0.92 -8.47 8.75
C LEU A 88 1.53 -9.88 8.80
N ALA A 89 1.79 -10.48 7.63
CA ALA A 89 2.31 -11.84 7.56
C ALA A 89 3.84 -11.93 7.62
N ASN A 90 4.55 -10.81 7.50
CA ASN A 90 6.01 -10.77 7.38
C ASN A 90 6.54 -9.67 8.30
N PRO A 91 6.85 -9.97 9.57
CA PRO A 91 7.32 -8.97 10.52
C PRO A 91 8.66 -8.32 10.09
N ASP A 92 9.42 -9.02 9.26
CA ASP A 92 10.70 -8.64 8.67
C ASP A 92 10.61 -8.32 7.16
N LEU A 93 9.44 -7.87 6.69
CA LEU A 93 9.18 -7.59 5.27
C LEU A 93 10.28 -6.77 4.57
N PRO A 94 10.82 -5.67 5.14
CA PRO A 94 11.87 -4.91 4.48
C PRO A 94 13.12 -5.75 4.19
N LYS A 95 13.52 -6.63 5.12
CA LYS A 95 14.67 -7.52 4.95
C LYS A 95 14.43 -8.55 3.86
N ARG A 96 13.21 -9.12 3.81
CA ARG A 96 12.81 -10.04 2.74
C ARG A 96 12.84 -9.37 1.37
N PHE A 97 12.39 -8.12 1.27
CA PHE A 97 12.46 -7.37 0.00
C PHE A 97 13.89 -7.03 -0.41
N GLU A 98 14.74 -6.63 0.54
CA GLU A 98 16.17 -6.39 0.30
C GLU A 98 16.86 -7.64 -0.28
N LEU A 99 16.62 -8.80 0.33
CA LEU A 99 17.23 -10.07 -0.07
C LEU A 99 16.52 -10.77 -1.24
N ASN A 100 15.40 -10.23 -1.72
CA ASN A 100 14.50 -10.92 -2.64
C ASN A 100 14.11 -12.34 -2.14
N ALA A 101 13.87 -12.45 -0.83
CA ALA A 101 13.52 -13.70 -0.16
C ALA A 101 12.03 -14.04 -0.30
N PRO A 102 11.64 -15.32 -0.14
CA PRO A 102 10.23 -15.71 -0.08
C PRO A 102 9.48 -14.96 1.03
N ILE A 103 8.22 -14.60 0.75
CA ILE A 103 7.32 -13.97 1.72
C ILE A 103 6.27 -14.97 2.20
N ASN A 104 5.93 -14.89 3.49
CA ASN A 104 4.83 -15.59 4.11
C ASN A 104 3.50 -15.16 3.45
N LYS A 105 2.60 -16.12 3.28
CA LYS A 105 1.23 -15.86 2.81
C LYS A 105 0.37 -15.46 4.00
N CYS A 106 -0.38 -14.38 3.84
CA CYS A 106 -1.37 -13.97 4.82
C CYS A 106 -2.58 -14.91 4.81
N ASP A 107 -3.02 -15.38 5.99
CA ASP A 107 -4.30 -16.06 6.15
C ASP A 107 -5.40 -15.01 6.40
N ARG A 108 -6.40 -14.96 5.53
CA ARG A 108 -7.49 -14.00 5.65
C ARG A 108 -8.53 -14.41 6.69
N ALA A 109 -8.62 -15.69 7.03
CA ALA A 109 -9.56 -16.17 8.02
C ALA A 109 -9.22 -15.62 9.43
N THR A 110 -7.97 -15.21 9.64
CA THR A 110 -7.45 -14.75 10.93
C THR A 110 -7.36 -13.22 11.07
N PHE A 111 -7.63 -12.43 10.02
CA PHE A 111 -7.42 -10.98 10.05
C PHE A 111 -8.19 -10.23 11.15
N TYR A 112 -9.37 -10.74 11.50
CA TYR A 112 -10.29 -10.09 12.43
C TYR A 112 -10.82 -11.09 13.45
N THR A 113 -9.94 -11.94 13.96
CA THR A 113 -10.25 -12.82 15.10
C THR A 113 -9.84 -12.14 16.41
N SER A 114 -10.31 -12.66 17.53
CA SER A 114 -9.90 -12.22 18.87
C SER A 114 -8.70 -12.99 19.41
N ASP A 115 -8.16 -13.94 18.63
CA ASP A 115 -7.00 -14.71 19.05
C ASP A 115 -5.74 -13.83 19.00
N PRO A 116 -4.98 -13.69 20.10
CA PRO A 116 -3.83 -12.80 20.14
C PRO A 116 -2.57 -13.41 19.50
N VAL A 117 -2.59 -14.68 19.10
CA VAL A 117 -1.44 -15.41 18.56
C VAL A 117 -1.68 -15.81 17.11
N ILE A 118 -2.76 -16.57 16.86
CA ILE A 118 -2.99 -17.23 15.58
C ILE A 118 -3.31 -16.24 14.46
N GLY A 119 -2.41 -16.14 13.48
CA GLY A 119 -2.48 -15.18 12.39
C GLY A 119 -2.19 -13.74 12.80
N TYR A 120 -1.54 -13.52 13.96
CA TYR A 120 -1.17 -12.20 14.46
C TYR A 120 0.32 -12.13 14.83
N THR A 121 0.76 -12.90 15.83
CA THR A 121 2.18 -12.92 16.27
C THR A 121 2.91 -14.21 15.94
N ASP A 122 2.23 -15.20 15.35
CA ASP A 122 2.78 -16.52 15.00
C ASP A 122 3.36 -16.60 13.58
N TYR A 123 3.38 -15.48 12.84
CA TYR A 123 4.05 -15.42 11.55
C TYR A 123 5.58 -15.46 11.73
N PRO A 124 6.28 -16.43 11.11
CA PRO A 124 7.70 -16.63 11.37
C PRO A 124 8.57 -15.56 10.71
N PHE A 125 9.69 -15.23 11.36
CA PHE A 125 10.78 -14.45 10.77
C PHE A 125 11.53 -15.28 9.71
N LEU A 126 12.26 -14.62 8.80
CA LEU A 126 13.02 -15.32 7.75
C LEU A 126 14.09 -16.25 8.33
N GLU A 127 14.70 -15.87 9.46
CA GLU A 127 15.74 -16.64 10.15
C GLU A 127 15.21 -17.96 10.71
N GLU A 128 13.95 -18.00 11.15
CA GLU A 128 13.31 -19.19 11.73
C GLU A 128 12.92 -20.23 10.67
N ILE A 129 12.75 -19.81 9.42
CA ILE A 129 12.43 -20.69 8.29
C ILE A 129 13.69 -21.39 7.74
N ASN A 130 14.86 -20.77 7.92
CA ASN A 130 16.14 -21.26 7.42
C ASN A 130 16.95 -22.07 8.46
N ALA A 131 16.46 -22.16 9.69
CA ALA A 131 17.03 -22.95 10.78
C ALA A 131 16.52 -24.40 10.73
#